data_AF-A0A374P922-F1
#
_entry.id   AF-A0A374P922-F1
#
_cell.length_a   1.000
_cell.length_b   1.000
_cell.length_c   1.000
_cell.angle_alpha   90.00
_cell.angle_beta   90.00
_cell.angle_gamma   90.00
#
_symmetry.space_group_name_H-M   'P 1'
#
loop_
_entity.id
_entity.type
_entity.pdbx_description
1 polymer ?
#
loop_
_entity_poly.entity_id
_entity_poly.type
_entity_poly.pdbx_seq_one_letter_code
_entity_poly.pdbx_strand_id
1 'polypeptide(L)'
;MKFVGDDTVEDKINFIIDEYIANVNDIRILLEGGNEQKNLKLKTKWDFFEYISKTHIMEFYVNGINYKLHGRGCFAFSSEKFLNWNFGYRSRWCGVDP
;
A
#
# COMPACT_ATOMS: atom_id res chain seq x y z
N MET A 1 37.66 18.86 12.23
CA MET A 1 36.63 18.39 11.27
C MET A 1 36.36 16.93 11.61
N LYS A 2 35.24 16.62 12.28
CA LYS A 2 34.91 15.24 12.67
C LYS A 2 34.27 14.55 11.46
N PHE A 3 34.78 13.38 11.10
CA PHE A 3 34.23 12.53 10.04
C PHE A 3 32.80 12.16 10.42
N VAL A 4 31.87 12.43 9.51
CA VAL A 4 30.47 11.98 9.57
C VAL A 4 30.52 10.45 9.43
N GLY A 5 29.92 9.76 10.40
CA GLY A 5 29.94 8.30 10.48
C GLY A 5 29.39 7.66 9.21
N ASP A 6 30.04 6.59 8.79
CA ASP A 6 29.64 5.76 7.66
C ASP A 6 28.32 5.07 8.05
N ASP A 7 27.19 5.43 7.41
CA ASP A 7 25.90 4.76 7.62
C ASP A 7 26.11 3.26 7.41
N THR A 8 25.89 2.47 8.45
CA THR A 8 26.21 1.04 8.41
C THR A 8 25.30 0.35 7.40
N VAL A 9 25.77 -0.76 6.82
CA VAL A 9 24.93 -1.59 5.92
C VAL A 9 23.62 -2.01 6.62
N GLU A 10 23.67 -2.18 7.94
CA GLU A 10 22.53 -2.51 8.79
C GLU A 10 21.49 -1.39 8.83
N ASP A 11 21.91 -0.12 8.96
CA ASP A 11 20.99 1.04 8.93
C ASP A 11 20.25 1.15 7.59
N LYS A 12 20.95 0.88 6.47
CA LYS A 12 20.34 0.85 5.14
C LYS A 12 19.35 -0.29 4.98
N ILE A 13 19.65 -1.47 5.53
CA ILE A 13 18.74 -2.62 5.50
C ILE A 13 17.49 -2.32 6.32
N ASN A 14 17.65 -1.77 7.53
CA ASN A 14 16.53 -1.41 8.41
C ASN A 14 15.62 -0.37 7.75
N PHE A 15 16.20 0.66 7.13
CA PHE A 15 15.42 1.66 6.40
C PHE A 15 14.56 1.06 5.28
N ILE A 16 15.13 0.15 4.48
CA ILE A 16 14.39 -0.52 3.38
C ILE A 16 13.27 -1.41 3.93
N ILE A 17 13.52 -2.11 5.04
CA ILE A 17 12.51 -2.96 5.70
C ILE A 17 11.36 -2.10 6.25
N ASP A 18 11.68 -0.99 6.92
CA ASP A 18 10.68 -0.08 7.48
C ASP A 18 9.82 0.56 6.39
N GLU A 19 10.45 1.01 5.29
CA GLU A 19 9.73 1.52 4.12
C GLU A 19 8.81 0.45 3.51
N TYR A 20 9.29 -0.80 3.39
CA TYR A 20 8.47 -1.90 2.91
C TYR A 20 7.27 -2.19 3.83
N ILE A 21 7.48 -2.24 5.15
CA ILE A 21 6.41 -2.48 6.13
C ILE A 21 5.36 -1.38 6.08
N ALA A 22 5.80 -0.11 6.05
CA ALA A 22 4.89 1.04 5.94
C ALA A 22 4.05 0.94 4.67
N ASN A 23 4.67 0.60 3.54
CA ASN A 23 4.00 0.45 2.26
C ASN A 23 2.98 -0.70 2.27
N VAL A 24 3.29 -1.83 2.93
CA VAL A 24 2.35 -2.96 3.08
C VAL A 24 1.14 -2.59 3.94
N ASN A 25 1.36 -1.88 5.05
CA ASN A 25 0.29 -1.47 5.96
C ASN A 25 -0.71 -0.52 5.29
N ASP A 26 -0.25 0.38 4.42
CA ASP A 26 -1.15 1.29 3.69
C ASP A 26 -2.16 0.58 2.79
N ILE A 27 -1.73 -0.52 2.15
CA ILE A 27 -2.62 -1.27 1.27
C ILE A 27 -3.64 -2.05 2.11
N ARG A 28 -3.22 -2.56 3.28
CA ARG A 28 -4.15 -3.20 4.22
C ARG A 28 -5.25 -2.23 4.62
N ILE A 29 -4.88 -1.00 4.96
CA ILE A 29 -5.83 0.08 5.27
C ILE A 29 -6.77 0.34 4.09
N LEU A 30 -6.25 0.42 2.86
CA LEU A 30 -7.08 0.58 1.66
C LEU A 30 -8.12 -0.54 1.51
N LEU A 31 -7.75 -1.80 1.74
CA LEU A 31 -8.68 -2.92 1.67
C LEU A 31 -9.71 -2.92 2.80
N GLU A 32 -9.26 -2.76 4.04
CA GLU A 32 -10.14 -2.73 5.22
C GLU A 32 -11.14 -1.57 5.11
N GLY A 33 -10.65 -0.36 4.82
CA GLY A 33 -11.53 0.80 4.65
C GLY A 33 -12.38 0.75 3.39
N GLY A 34 -11.86 0.20 2.29
CA GLY A 34 -12.66 -0.04 1.08
C GLY A 34 -13.79 -1.04 1.33
N ASN A 35 -13.50 -2.12 2.07
CA ASN A 35 -14.49 -3.12 2.51
C ASN A 35 -15.55 -2.48 3.42
N GLU A 36 -15.15 -1.70 4.42
CA GLU A 36 -16.08 -1.04 5.33
C GLU A 36 -16.98 -0.02 4.61
N GLN A 37 -16.41 0.86 3.79
CA GLN A 37 -17.16 1.93 3.14
C GLN A 37 -18.14 1.46 2.08
N LYS A 38 -17.79 0.38 1.39
CA LYS A 38 -18.58 -0.15 0.26
C LYS A 38 -19.30 -1.45 0.62
N ASN A 39 -19.25 -1.86 1.90
CA ASN A 39 -19.76 -3.14 2.41
C ASN A 39 -19.28 -4.33 1.55
N LEU A 40 -18.00 -4.32 1.20
CA LEU A 40 -17.36 -5.37 0.42
C LEU A 40 -16.69 -6.39 1.36
N LYS A 41 -16.49 -7.60 0.85
CA LYS A 41 -15.81 -8.68 1.56
C LYS A 41 -14.61 -9.17 0.76
N LEU A 42 -13.82 -8.23 0.24
CA LEU A 42 -12.62 -8.52 -0.54
C LEU A 42 -11.56 -9.09 0.41
N LYS A 43 -11.11 -10.32 0.15
CA LYS A 43 -10.13 -11.03 0.96
C LYS A 43 -8.76 -11.09 0.27
N THR A 44 -8.73 -10.97 -1.05
CA THR A 44 -7.52 -11.15 -1.85
C THR A 44 -7.27 -9.99 -2.82
N LYS A 45 -6.04 -9.90 -3.33
CA LYS A 45 -5.71 -9.00 -4.46
C LYS A 45 -6.61 -9.23 -5.66
N TRP A 46 -6.97 -10.49 -5.90
CA TRP A 46 -7.80 -10.87 -7.04
C TRP A 46 -9.23 -10.41 -6.85
N ASP A 47 -9.79 -10.51 -5.65
CA ASP A 47 -11.12 -9.99 -5.35
C ASP A 47 -11.15 -8.48 -5.59
N PHE A 48 -10.10 -7.77 -5.17
CA PHE A 48 -9.96 -6.33 -5.43
C PHE A 48 -9.86 -6.02 -6.92
N PHE A 49 -9.02 -6.73 -7.67
CA PHE A 49 -8.92 -6.54 -9.12
C PHE A 49 -10.21 -6.88 -9.85
N GLU A 50 -10.92 -7.93 -9.43
CA GLU A 50 -12.22 -8.28 -9.98
C GLU A 50 -13.25 -7.18 -9.70
N TYR A 51 -13.31 -6.68 -8.47
CA TYR A 51 -14.19 -5.58 -8.07
C TYR A 51 -13.97 -4.32 -8.91
N ILE A 52 -12.73 -3.86 -9.04
CA ILE A 52 -12.43 -2.64 -9.82
C ILE A 52 -12.66 -2.87 -11.32
N SER A 53 -12.45 -4.08 -11.83
CA SER A 53 -12.73 -4.40 -13.23
C SER A 53 -14.23 -4.34 -13.55
N LYS A 54 -15.09 -4.70 -12.57
CA LYS A 54 -16.55 -4.65 -12.71
C LYS A 54 -17.11 -3.25 -12.49
N THR A 55 -16.59 -2.52 -11.51
CA THR A 55 -17.16 -1.24 -11.06
C THR A 55 -16.50 -0.02 -11.67
N HIS A 56 -15.28 -0.16 -12.20
CA HIS A 56 -14.46 0.93 -12.74
C HIS A 56 -14.16 2.02 -11.71
N ILE A 57 -14.31 1.71 -10.41
CA ILE A 57 -13.97 2.61 -9.31
C ILE A 57 -12.45 2.60 -9.15
N MET A 58 -11.85 3.76 -9.38
CA MET A 58 -10.40 3.94 -9.35
C MET A 58 -9.92 4.82 -8.20
N GLU A 59 -10.83 5.38 -7.41
CA GLU A 59 -10.52 6.31 -6.33
C GLU A 59 -11.23 5.89 -5.05
N PHE A 60 -10.48 5.90 -3.95
CA PHE A 60 -10.94 5.55 -2.62
C PHE A 60 -10.45 6.61 -1.63
N TYR A 61 -11.25 6.90 -0.61
CA TYR A 61 -10.85 7.82 0.45
C TYR A 61 -10.99 7.11 1.78
N VAL A 62 -9.88 6.69 2.38
CA VAL A 62 -9.88 5.88 3.61
C VAL A 62 -9.03 6.56 4.67
N ASN A 63 -9.57 6.73 5.88
CA ASN A 63 -8.85 7.28 7.03
C ASN A 63 -8.09 8.59 6.75
N GLY A 64 -8.67 9.50 5.96
CA GLY A 64 -8.02 10.77 5.62
C GLY A 64 -7.04 10.72 4.45
N ILE A 65 -6.85 9.56 3.83
CA ILE A 65 -5.91 9.33 2.73
C ILE A 65 -6.70 9.06 1.45
N ASN A 66 -6.32 9.77 0.39
CA ASN A 66 -6.82 9.51 -0.96
C ASN A 66 -5.97 8.43 -1.62
N TYR A 67 -6.63 7.41 -2.15
CA TYR A 67 -6.00 6.35 -2.91
C TYR A 67 -6.50 6.40 -4.35
N LYS A 68 -5.59 6.55 -5.30
CA LYS A 68 -5.88 6.56 -6.73
C LYS A 68 -5.18 5.41 -7.44
N LEU A 69 -5.96 4.50 -7.99
CA LEU A 69 -5.45 3.33 -8.67
C LEU A 69 -4.77 3.69 -10.00
N HIS A 70 -3.71 2.95 -10.32
CA HIS A 70 -3.02 2.99 -11.60
C HIS A 70 -2.66 1.57 -12.03
N GLY A 71 -2.16 1.41 -13.25
CA GLY A 71 -2.11 0.12 -13.95
C GLY A 71 -1.50 -1.06 -13.17
N ARG A 72 -0.58 -0.82 -12.22
CA ARG A 72 0.06 -1.88 -11.42
C ARG A 72 -0.04 -1.66 -9.91
N GLY A 73 -0.79 -0.65 -9.45
CA GLY A 73 -0.78 -0.24 -8.06
C GLY A 73 -1.67 0.95 -7.75
N CYS A 74 -1.22 1.80 -6.84
CA CYS A 74 -1.94 3.03 -6.50
C CYS A 74 -1.00 4.15 -6.05
N PHE A 75 -1.50 5.37 -6.19
CA PHE A 75 -1.03 6.51 -5.42
C PHE A 75 -1.80 6.55 -4.10
N ALA A 76 -1.12 6.82 -2.99
CA ALA A 76 -1.75 7.13 -1.70
C ALA A 76 -1.26 8.51 -1.25
N PHE A 77 -2.18 9.45 -1.02
CA PHE A 77 -1.80 10.84 -0.75
C PHE A 77 -2.76 11.57 0.19
N SER A 78 -2.17 12.43 1.02
CA SER A 78 -2.83 13.37 1.92
C SER A 78 -2.00 14.66 1.98
N SER A 79 -2.35 15.60 2.86
CA SER A 79 -1.52 16.79 3.12
C SER A 79 -0.13 16.46 3.68
N GLU A 80 0.04 15.28 4.27
CA GLU A 80 1.25 14.86 4.98
C GLU A 80 1.99 13.72 4.27
N LYS A 81 1.39 13.14 3.24
CA LYS A 81 1.85 11.88 2.64
C LYS A 81 1.72 11.90 1.13
N PHE A 82 2.72 11.37 0.45
CA PHE A 82 2.62 10.96 -0.95
C PHE A 82 3.38 9.67 -1.16
N LEU A 83 2.68 8.67 -1.68
CA LEU A 83 3.21 7.34 -2.00
C LEU A 83 2.81 6.99 -3.43
N ASN A 84 3.76 6.51 -4.23
CA ASN A 84 3.48 5.82 -5.48
C ASN A 84 3.97 4.37 -5.37
N TRP A 85 3.03 3.43 -5.32
CA TRP A 85 3.35 2.03 -5.04
C TRP A 85 2.81 1.09 -6.11
N ASN A 86 3.56 0.01 -6.36
CA ASN A 86 3.17 -1.10 -7.23
C ASN A 86 2.81 -2.33 -6.37
N PHE A 87 1.64 -2.94 -6.58
CA PHE A 87 1.14 -4.10 -5.81
C PHE A 87 1.93 -5.41 -6.02
N GLY A 88 3.05 -5.37 -6.75
CA GLY A 88 3.92 -6.52 -7.02
C GLY A 88 3.28 -7.65 -7.84
N TYR A 89 4.08 -8.68 -8.14
CA TYR A 89 3.68 -9.85 -8.97
C TYR A 89 3.28 -11.05 -8.08
N ARG A 90 2.23 -11.79 -8.47
CA ARG A 90 1.61 -12.99 -7.81
C ARG A 90 0.56 -12.74 -6.71
N SER A 91 -0.08 -13.84 -6.29
CA SER A 91 -1.34 -13.97 -5.57
C SER A 91 -1.29 -13.73 -4.05
N ARG A 92 -0.10 -13.72 -3.44
CA ARG A 92 0.03 -13.48 -2.00
C ARG A 92 0.20 -11.99 -1.77
N TRP A 93 -0.73 -11.39 -1.02
CA TRP A 93 -0.48 -10.12 -0.35
C TRP A 93 0.63 -10.34 0.67
N CYS A 94 1.88 -10.13 0.25
CA CYS A 94 3.06 -9.94 1.10
C CYS A 94 3.15 -10.79 2.40
N GLY A 95 2.72 -12.05 2.38
CA GLY A 95 2.84 -12.94 3.54
C GLY A 95 1.98 -12.60 4.77
N VAL A 96 0.93 -11.77 4.63
CA VAL A 96 -0.04 -11.58 5.72
C VAL A 96 -1.11 -12.66 5.58
N ASP A 97 -0.98 -13.72 6.38
CA ASP A 97 -2.07 -14.66 6.65
C ASP A 97 -3.19 -13.88 7.39
N PRO A 98 -4.48 -14.04 7.03
CA PRO A 98 -5.58 -13.35 7.72
C PRO A 98 -5.65 -13.66 9.22
#